data_AF-A0A9N9IQ37-F1
#
_entry.id   AF-A0A9N9IQ37-F1
#
_cell.length_a   1.000
_cell.length_b   1.000
_cell.length_c   1.000
_cell.angle_alpha   90.00
_cell.angle_beta   90.00
_cell.angle_gamma   90.00
#
_symmetry.space_group_name_H-M   'P 1'
#
loop_
_entity.id
_entity.type
_entity.pdbx_description
1 polymer ?
#
loop_
_entity_poly.entity_id
_entity_poly.type
_entity_poly.pdbx_seq_one_letter_code
_entity_poly.pdbx_strand_id
1 'polypeptide(L)' 'LSHRDGRKSFPLVLIYYSPPSTKPETHMLYASAKTYFQQKADLNKVFDIREIEELTNEWLQGKLL' A
#
# COMPACT_ATOMS: atom_id res chain seq x y z
N LEU A 1 11.86 -9.96 1.61
CA LEU A 1 12.61 -9.75 2.87
C LEU A 1 13.43 -11.00 3.17
N SER A 2 14.75 -10.85 3.33
CA SER A 2 15.63 -11.94 3.71
C SER A 2 15.90 -11.87 5.20
N HIS A 3 15.57 -12.94 5.90
CA HIS A 3 15.82 -13.08 7.33
C HIS A 3 17.24 -13.60 7.57
N ARG A 4 17.79 -13.34 8.77
CA ARG A 4 19.15 -13.77 9.14
C ARG A 4 19.33 -15.29 9.13
N ASP A 5 18.24 -16.04 9.23
CA ASP A 5 18.19 -17.50 9.18
C ASP A 5 18.06 -18.04 7.73
N GLY A 6 18.14 -17.18 6.71
CA GLY A 6 18.04 -17.55 5.30
C GLY A 6 16.62 -17.64 4.76
N ARG A 7 15.58 -17.43 5.58
CA ARG A 7 14.19 -17.45 5.11
C ARG A 7 13.89 -16.23 4.25
N LYS A 8 13.00 -16.43 3.27
CA LYS A 8 12.44 -15.35 2.46
C LYS A 8 10.97 -15.16 2.81
N SER A 9 10.58 -13.91 3.07
CA SER A 9 9.18 -13.53 3.23
C SER A 9 8.73 -12.60 2.11
N PHE A 10 7.50 -12.83 1.69
CA PHE A 10 6.78 -12.07 0.66
C PHE A 10 5.47 -11.56 1.26
N PRO A 11 5.51 -10.48 2.06
CA PRO A 11 4.31 -9.94 2.67
C PRO A 11 3.38 -9.37 1.60
N LEU A 12 2.09 -9.67 1.71
CA LEU A 12 1.07 -9.01 0.89
C LEU A 12 0.82 -7.60 1.43
N VAL A 13 0.74 -6.63 0.53
CA VAL A 13 0.54 -5.20 0.86
C VAL A 13 -0.58 -4.62 0.02
N LEU A 14 -1.31 -3.66 0.58
CA LEU A 14 -2.22 -2.80 -0.16
C LEU A 14 -1.55 -1.45 -0.42
N ILE A 15 -1.51 -1.05 -1.69
CA ILE A 15 -1.11 0.31 -2.07
C ILE A 15 -2.35 1.04 -2.52
N TYR A 16 -2.75 2.05 -1.75
CA TYR A 16 -3.81 2.99 -2.12
C TYR A 16 -3.19 4.18 -2.83
N TYR A 17 -3.20 4.14 -4.16
CA TYR A 17 -2.73 5.26 -4.99
C TYR A 17 -3.89 6.16 -5.39
N SER A 18 -3.78 7.45 -5.05
CA SER A 18 -4.77 8.46 -5.41
C SER A 18 -4.06 9.77 -5.78
N PRO A 19 -3.77 10.00 -7.08
CA PRO A 19 -3.09 11.20 -7.53
C PRO A 19 -3.89 12.48 -7.22
N PRO A 20 -3.23 13.64 -7.08
CA PRO A 20 -3.91 14.91 -6.83
C PRO A 20 -4.93 15.30 -7.91
N SER A 21 -4.76 14.80 -9.14
CA SER A 21 -5.68 15.01 -10.26
C SER A 21 -6.97 14.20 -10.16
N THR A 22 -7.08 13.29 -9.17
CA THR A 22 -8.28 12.49 -8.95
C THR A 22 -9.44 13.37 -8.54
N LYS A 23 -10.61 13.17 -9.16
CA LYS A 23 -11.85 13.86 -8.77
C LYS A 23 -12.13 13.61 -7.28
N PRO A 24 -12.50 14.65 -6.49
CA PRO A 24 -12.76 14.50 -5.06
C PRO A 24 -13.77 13.40 -4.72
N GLU A 25 -14.85 13.28 -5.50
CA GLU A 25 -15.87 12.26 -5.33
C GLU A 25 -15.29 10.84 -5.47
N THR A 26 -14.44 10.61 -6.47
CA THR A 26 -13.77 9.32 -6.68
C THR A 26 -12.79 9.04 -5.56
N HIS A 27 -11.99 10.03 -5.15
CA HIS A 27 -11.08 9.89 -4.02
C HIS A 27 -11.82 9.47 -2.74
N MET A 28 -12.93 10.15 -2.42
CA MET A 28 -13.75 9.84 -1.26
C MET A 28 -14.38 8.44 -1.35
N LEU A 29 -14.90 8.06 -2.53
CA LEU A 29 -15.51 6.75 -2.74
C LEU A 29 -14.52 5.63 -2.42
N TYR A 30 -13.34 5.66 -3.02
CA TYR A 30 -12.33 4.61 -2.81
C TYR A 30 -11.69 4.69 -1.42
N ALA A 31 -11.50 5.89 -0.85
CA ALA A 31 -11.02 6.04 0.52
C ALA A 31 -11.99 5.41 1.54
N SER A 32 -13.30 5.56 1.34
CA SER A 32 -14.31 4.94 2.20
C SER A 32 -14.33 3.41 2.08
N ALA A 33 -14.10 2.88 0.87
CA ALA A 33 -14.05 1.44 0.61
C ALA A 33 -12.73 0.79 1.07
N LYS A 34 -11.65 1.57 1.25
CA LYS A 34 -10.31 1.08 1.58
C LYS A 34 -10.29 0.22 2.85
N THR A 35 -10.91 0.70 3.93
CA THR A 35 -10.94 -0.02 5.21
C THR A 35 -11.72 -1.34 5.09
N TYR A 36 -12.83 -1.33 4.37
CA TYR A 36 -13.59 -2.55 4.10
C TYR A 36 -12.76 -3.56 3.31
N PHE A 37 -12.08 -3.12 2.25
CA PHE A 37 -11.22 -3.97 1.45
C PHE A 37 -10.05 -4.54 2.27
N GLN A 38 -9.37 -3.69 3.06
CA GLN A 38 -8.29 -4.12 3.95
C GLN A 38 -8.72 -5.26 4.88
N GLN A 39 -9.89 -5.12 5.52
CA GLN A 39 -10.42 -6.13 6.42
C GLN A 39 -10.80 -7.42 5.69
N LYS A 40 -11.43 -7.31 4.51
CA LYS A 40 -11.84 -8.49 3.73
C LYS A 40 -10.67 -9.26 3.13
N ALA A 41 -9.57 -8.58 2.83
CA ALA A 41 -8.36 -9.17 2.28
C ALA A 41 -7.32 -9.52 3.37
N ASP A 42 -7.63 -9.33 4.65
CA ASP A 42 -6.75 -9.57 5.81
C ASP A 42 -5.36 -8.92 5.65
N LEU A 43 -5.36 -7.65 5.24
CA LEU A 43 -4.15 -6.90 4.91
C LEU A 43 -3.67 -6.09 6.11
N ASN A 44 -2.51 -6.47 6.64
CA ASN A 44 -1.88 -5.80 7.77
C ASN A 44 -0.96 -4.64 7.36
N LYS A 45 -0.61 -4.54 6.07
CA LYS A 45 0.28 -3.51 5.53
C LYS A 45 -0.44 -2.74 4.43
N VAL A 46 -0.83 -1.51 4.76
CA VAL A 46 -1.52 -0.59 3.85
C VAL A 46 -0.74 0.70 3.76
N PHE A 47 -0.49 1.17 2.55
CA PHE A 47 0.22 2.42 2.31
C PHE A 47 -0.56 3.32 1.36
N ASP A 48 -0.60 4.61 1.67
CA ASP A 48 -1.27 5.62 0.86
C ASP A 48 -0.21 6.41 0.09
N ILE A 49 -0.42 6.55 -1.22
CA ILE A 49 0.50 7.23 -2.13
C ILE A 49 -0.29 8.25 -2.96
N ARG A 50 0.26 9.46 -3.08
CA ARG A 50 -0.33 10.52 -3.91
C ARG A 50 0.50 10.78 -5.16
N GLU A 51 1.82 10.71 -5.07
CA GLU A 51 2.71 10.90 -6.22
C GLU A 51 3.28 9.55 -6.67
N ILE A 52 3.26 9.26 -7.96
CA ILE A 52 3.70 7.97 -8.48
C ILE A 52 5.21 7.76 -8.26
N GLU A 53 5.97 8.86 -8.21
CA GLU A 53 7.40 8.91 -7.96
C GLU A 53 7.78 8.42 -6.55
N GLU A 54 6.83 8.44 -5.59
CA GLU A 54 7.04 7.87 -4.26
C GLU A 54 7.05 6.34 -4.29
N LEU A 55 6.36 5.71 -5.25
CA LEU A 55 6.27 4.26 -5.35
C LEU A 55 7.53 3.67 -6.00
N THR A 56 8.62 3.65 -5.25
CA THR A 56 9.90 3.04 -5.65
C THR A 56 10.17 1.73 -4.92
N ASN A 57 11.09 0.92 -5.46
CA ASN A 57 11.52 -0.31 -4.81
C ASN A 57 12.18 -0.01 -3.46
N GLU A 58 12.98 1.05 -3.39
CA GLU A 58 13.69 1.49 -2.20
C GLU A 58 12.70 1.95 -1.13
N TRP A 59 11.69 2.74 -1.51
CA TRP A 59 10.62 3.16 -0.62
C TRP A 59 9.84 1.95 -0.08
N LEU A 60 9.43 1.03 -0.96
CA LEU A 60 8.65 -0.13 -0.56
C LEU A 60 9.47 -1.05 0.36
N GLN A 61 10.74 -1.28 0.06
CA GLN A 61 11.64 -2.04 0.94
C GLN A 61 11.81 -1.37 2.30
N GLY A 62 11.97 -0.04 2.34
CA GLY A 62 12.06 0.72 3.59
C GLY A 62 10.79 0.64 4.45
N LYS A 63 9.62 0.50 3.84
CA LYS A 63 8.34 0.29 4.54
C LYS A 63 8.08 -1.15 4.96
N LEU A 64 8.81 -2.11 4.37
CA LEU A 64 8.62 -3.54 4.58
C LEU A 64 9.55 -4.11 5.66
N LEU A 65 10.71 -3.48 5.88
CA LEU A 65 11.64 -3.74 6.98
C LEU A 65 11.00 -3.44 8.34
#